data_AF-L7V6P9-F1
#
_entry.id   AF-L7V6P9-F1
#
_cell.length_a   1.000
_cell.length_b   1.000
_cell.length_c   1.000
_cell.angle_alpha   90.00
_cell.angle_beta   90.00
_cell.angle_gamma   90.00
#
_symmetry.space_group_name_H-M   'P 1'
#
loop_
_entity.id
_entity.type
_entity.pdbx_description
1 polymer ?
#
loop_
_entity_poly.entity_id
_entity_poly.type
_entity_poly.pdbx_seq_one_letter_code
_entity_poly.pdbx_strand_id
1 'polypeptide(L)'
;MDRSILRRDEFKYLHFTEAQQSGLVHLARRIHAQSYVASQFVTADALVDGALPAELDHARGQHVTYSIAYLADSQIEEESLGSSDPTGHAIATWRIRDIAPDDDFTSLPGYTSTAGALSSDGLDFLRSVDGDPRSILREIGALAKTPMCPAGAVLEIIRDALHRALARDVDEVWFFSIVQSTYETFVKHLGCLTVRPIGNAVRLRKSGVRSHVRLVPVIVEPRRFLERLYRCATTPANPRARTQLASFEFFAEGLPEDYVSKQIVAASVNQEEVVSSNARCLA
;
A
#
# COMPACT_ATOMS: atom_id res chain seq x y z
N MET A 1 1.61 -4.85 22.81
CA MET A 1 0.96 -3.79 22.02
C MET A 1 -0.23 -3.35 22.81
N ASP A 2 -0.08 -2.26 23.53
CA ASP A 2 -1.23 -1.53 24.06
C ASP A 2 -1.95 -0.95 22.84
N ARG A 3 -3.08 -1.54 22.47
CA ARG A 3 -3.84 -1.18 21.27
C ARG A 3 -4.90 -0.18 21.68
N SER A 4 -4.53 1.09 21.79
CA SER A 4 -5.52 2.13 21.48
C SER A 4 -5.90 1.89 20.01
N ILE A 5 -7.07 1.32 19.79
CA ILE A 5 -7.65 1.19 18.46
C ILE A 5 -7.74 2.63 17.94
N LEU A 6 -6.94 2.96 16.93
CA LEU A 6 -7.01 4.27 16.27
C LEU A 6 -8.40 4.37 15.67
N ARG A 7 -9.20 5.31 16.17
CA ARG A 7 -10.56 5.50 15.64
C ARG A 7 -10.47 6.35 14.38
N ARG A 8 -11.36 6.08 13.42
CA ARG A 8 -11.34 6.78 12.12
C ARG A 8 -11.53 8.30 12.26
N ASP A 9 -12.36 8.71 13.21
CA ASP A 9 -12.66 10.12 13.50
C ASP A 9 -11.48 10.88 14.12
N GLU A 10 -10.43 10.18 14.55
CA GLU A 10 -9.20 10.78 15.06
C GLU A 10 -8.26 11.25 13.94
N PHE A 11 -8.57 10.99 12.67
CA PHE A 11 -7.75 11.40 11.52
C PHE A 11 -8.48 12.35 10.58
N LYS A 12 -7.73 13.33 10.07
CA LYS A 12 -8.07 14.17 8.92
C LYS A 12 -7.25 13.72 7.72
N TYR A 13 -7.82 13.86 6.53
CA TYR A 13 -7.21 13.41 5.29
C TYR A 13 -7.17 14.54 4.26
N LEU A 14 -6.04 14.67 3.57
CA LEU A 14 -5.88 15.54 2.41
C LEU A 14 -5.51 14.70 1.21
N HIS A 15 -6.08 15.04 0.06
CA HIS A 15 -5.80 14.41 -1.23
C HIS A 15 -5.47 15.49 -2.23
N PHE A 16 -4.30 15.39 -2.86
CA PHE A 16 -3.81 16.42 -3.76
C PHE A 16 -2.89 15.84 -4.82
N THR A 17 -2.75 16.55 -5.92
CA THR A 17 -1.77 16.25 -6.99
C THR A 17 -0.61 17.23 -6.93
N GLU A 18 0.46 16.94 -7.70
CA GLU A 18 1.60 17.85 -7.79
C GLU A 18 1.23 19.24 -8.31
N ALA A 19 0.23 19.32 -9.20
CA ALA A 19 -0.25 20.57 -9.77
C ALA A 19 -1.04 21.44 -8.79
N GLN A 20 -1.64 20.84 -7.75
CA GLN A 20 -2.56 21.54 -6.85
C GLN A 20 -1.86 22.19 -5.66
N GLN A 21 -0.89 21.52 -5.05
CA GLN A 21 -0.35 21.90 -3.73
C GLN A 21 1.15 21.60 -3.62
N SER A 22 2.00 22.44 -4.21
CA SER A 22 3.47 22.22 -4.23
C SER A 22 4.08 22.08 -2.83
N GLY A 23 3.63 22.88 -1.85
CA GLY A 23 4.09 22.79 -0.46
C GLY A 23 3.82 21.42 0.18
N LEU A 24 2.61 20.89 0.04
CA LEU A 24 2.24 19.58 0.59
C LEU A 24 2.99 18.43 -0.10
N VAL A 25 3.31 18.57 -1.39
CA VAL A 25 4.14 17.61 -2.13
C VAL A 25 5.57 17.58 -1.56
N HIS A 26 6.16 18.76 -1.29
CA HIS A 26 7.47 18.85 -0.66
C HIS A 26 7.49 18.21 0.73
N LEU A 27 6.46 18.47 1.55
CA LEU A 27 6.29 17.81 2.85
C LEU A 27 6.24 16.28 2.72
N ALA A 28 5.37 15.75 1.86
CA ALA A 28 5.23 14.31 1.67
C ALA A 28 6.55 13.66 1.23
N ARG A 29 7.28 14.30 0.30
CA ARG A 29 8.59 13.83 -0.16
C ARG A 29 9.65 13.81 0.95
N ARG A 30 9.66 14.81 1.84
CA ARG A 30 10.55 14.80 3.02
C ARG A 30 10.20 13.66 3.98
N ILE A 31 8.92 13.41 4.24
CA ILE A 31 8.47 12.29 5.09
C ILE A 31 8.87 10.95 4.47
N HIS A 32 8.69 10.78 3.16
CA HIS A 32 9.11 9.58 2.44
C HIS A 32 10.63 9.36 2.60
N ALA A 33 11.44 10.40 2.33
CA ALA A 33 12.90 10.34 2.43
C ALA A 33 13.37 9.96 3.85
N GLN A 34 12.81 10.60 4.88
CA GLN A 34 13.11 10.28 6.27
C GLN A 34 12.75 8.82 6.61
N SER A 35 11.59 8.34 6.16
CA SER A 35 11.15 6.96 6.35
C SER A 35 12.09 5.96 5.66
N TYR A 36 12.56 6.26 4.45
CA TYR A 36 13.53 5.42 3.75
C TYR A 36 14.89 5.37 4.45
N VAL A 37 15.37 6.48 5.01
CA VAL A 37 16.59 6.49 5.83
C VAL A 37 16.39 5.67 7.11
N ALA A 38 15.29 5.89 7.83
CA ALA A 38 14.97 5.17 9.07
C ALA A 38 14.82 3.66 8.84
N SER A 39 14.27 3.26 7.69
CA SER A 39 14.11 1.87 7.27
C SER A 39 15.40 1.27 6.67
N GLN A 40 16.51 2.01 6.70
CA GLN A 40 17.79 1.60 6.11
C GLN A 40 17.71 1.23 4.62
N PHE A 41 16.75 1.81 3.90
CA PHE A 41 16.63 1.62 2.44
C PHE A 41 17.71 2.41 1.70
N VAL A 42 17.88 3.68 2.08
CA VAL A 42 18.97 4.55 1.63
C VAL A 42 19.82 5.02 2.83
N THR A 43 20.98 5.57 2.53
CA THR A 43 21.82 6.28 3.50
C THR A 43 21.44 7.77 3.54
N ALA A 44 21.73 8.47 4.65
CA ALA A 44 21.31 9.86 4.82
C ALA A 44 22.01 10.84 3.85
N ASP A 45 23.23 10.51 3.43
CA ASP A 45 24.02 11.20 2.40
C ASP A 45 23.46 11.01 0.98
N ALA A 46 22.52 10.08 0.77
CA ALA A 46 21.82 9.95 -0.50
C ALA A 46 20.70 11.00 -0.67
N LEU A 47 20.41 11.81 0.34
CA LEU A 47 19.37 12.83 0.28
C LEU A 47 19.92 14.16 -0.25
N VAL A 48 19.11 14.84 -1.06
CA VAL A 48 19.36 16.20 -1.56
C VAL A 48 18.24 17.10 -1.03
N ASP A 49 18.60 18.14 -0.28
CA ASP A 49 17.66 19.06 0.39
C ASP A 49 16.58 18.34 1.23
N GLY A 50 16.97 17.25 1.90
CA GLY A 50 16.07 16.46 2.75
C GLY A 50 15.06 15.60 1.99
N ALA A 51 15.18 15.48 0.66
CA ALA A 51 14.37 14.61 -0.18
C ALA A 51 15.25 13.58 -0.93
N LEU A 52 14.61 12.52 -1.42
CA LEU A 52 15.29 11.61 -2.35
C LEU A 52 15.54 12.33 -3.69
N PRO A 53 16.67 12.07 -4.37
CA PRO A 53 16.90 12.58 -5.72
C PRO A 53 15.99 11.86 -6.73
N ALA A 54 15.82 12.44 -7.93
CA ALA A 54 14.87 11.94 -8.92
C ALA A 54 15.18 10.50 -9.38
N GLU A 55 16.46 10.12 -9.35
CA GLU A 55 16.93 8.78 -9.71
C GLU A 55 16.61 7.71 -8.66
N LEU A 56 16.13 8.10 -7.47
CA LEU A 56 15.69 7.18 -6.42
C LEU A 56 14.19 7.30 -6.13
N ASP A 57 13.56 8.39 -6.56
CA ASP A 57 12.15 8.68 -6.32
C ASP A 57 11.38 8.85 -7.63
N HIS A 58 11.25 7.74 -8.36
CA HIS A 58 10.74 7.70 -9.73
C HIS A 58 9.21 7.84 -9.87
N ALA A 59 8.46 7.66 -8.78
CA ALA A 59 7.00 7.77 -8.79
C ALA A 59 6.58 9.23 -8.56
N ARG A 60 6.94 10.12 -9.51
CA ARG A 60 6.65 11.57 -9.51
C ARG A 60 5.96 12.03 -10.79
N GLY A 61 5.42 13.24 -10.78
CA GLY A 61 4.89 13.92 -11.97
C GLY A 61 3.37 14.02 -12.00
N GLN A 62 2.85 14.34 -13.19
CA GLN A 62 1.46 14.76 -13.41
C GLN A 62 0.41 13.67 -13.13
N HIS A 63 0.81 12.41 -13.13
CA HIS A 63 -0.07 11.25 -12.90
C HIS A 63 0.01 10.72 -11.46
N VAL A 64 0.40 11.57 -10.51
CA VAL A 64 0.59 11.18 -9.11
C VAL A 64 -0.42 11.89 -8.22
N THR A 65 -1.10 11.08 -7.40
CA THR A 65 -1.94 11.54 -6.29
C THR A 65 -1.24 11.24 -4.98
N TYR A 66 -1.19 12.25 -4.11
CA TYR A 66 -0.72 12.16 -2.74
C TYR A 66 -1.91 12.15 -1.79
N SER A 67 -1.78 11.39 -0.71
CA SER A 67 -2.64 11.49 0.45
C SER A 67 -1.81 11.73 1.70
N ILE A 68 -2.32 12.58 2.57
CA ILE A 68 -1.79 12.81 3.92
C ILE A 68 -2.90 12.47 4.91
N ALA A 69 -2.57 11.69 5.93
CA ALA A 69 -3.43 11.46 7.09
C ALA A 69 -2.72 12.03 8.33
N TYR A 70 -3.40 12.86 9.10
CA TYR A 70 -2.86 13.49 10.32
C TYR A 70 -3.92 13.51 11.42
N LEU A 71 -3.49 13.52 12.68
CA LEU A 71 -4.43 13.47 13.81
C LEU A 71 -5.31 14.73 13.87
N ALA A 72 -6.60 14.57 14.10
CA ALA A 72 -7.58 15.65 14.07
C ALA A 72 -7.36 16.71 15.17
N ASP A 73 -6.78 16.29 16.30
CA ASP A 73 -6.41 17.12 17.46
C ASP A 73 -5.02 17.75 17.35
N SER A 74 -4.28 17.43 16.29
CA SER A 74 -3.00 18.09 16.05
C SER A 74 -3.27 19.57 15.78
N GLN A 75 -2.61 20.45 16.53
CA GLN A 75 -2.71 21.91 16.40
C GLN A 75 -1.99 22.40 15.13
N ILE A 76 -2.27 21.76 14.01
CA ILE A 76 -1.71 22.05 12.70
C ILE A 76 -2.78 22.84 11.95
N GLU A 77 -2.45 24.07 11.57
CA GLU A 77 -3.23 24.81 10.59
C GLU A 77 -2.95 24.20 9.21
N GLU A 78 -3.98 23.66 8.54
CA GLU A 78 -3.85 22.96 7.25
C GLU A 78 -3.09 23.78 6.19
N GLU A 79 -3.35 25.09 6.15
CA GLU A 79 -2.70 26.05 5.25
C GLU A 79 -1.18 26.18 5.49
N SER A 80 -0.73 25.88 6.72
CA SER A 80 0.68 25.94 7.13
C SER A 80 1.40 24.59 7.02
N LEU A 81 0.66 23.50 6.76
CA LEU A 81 1.21 22.14 6.79
C LEU A 81 2.34 21.99 5.75
N GLY A 82 2.17 22.57 4.55
CA GLY A 82 3.16 22.50 3.47
C GLY A 82 4.52 23.15 3.77
N SER A 83 4.61 24.04 4.76
CA SER A 83 5.85 24.68 5.21
C SER A 83 6.35 24.17 6.56
N SER A 84 5.58 23.31 7.23
CA SER A 84 5.89 22.79 8.57
C SER A 84 7.04 21.77 8.54
N ASP A 85 7.76 21.67 9.66
CA ASP A 85 8.71 20.58 9.85
C ASP A 85 7.97 19.28 10.22
N PRO A 86 8.02 18.22 9.40
CA PRO A 86 7.27 16.99 9.65
C PRO A 86 7.61 16.28 10.96
N THR A 87 8.76 16.58 11.59
CA THR A 87 9.24 15.83 12.75
C THR A 87 8.37 16.00 14.00
N GLY A 88 7.67 17.13 14.13
CA GLY A 88 6.80 17.45 15.26
C GLY A 88 5.36 16.93 15.14
N HIS A 89 5.00 16.31 14.01
CA HIS A 89 3.61 16.02 13.68
C HIS A 89 3.38 14.53 13.46
N ALA A 90 2.25 13.99 13.90
CA ALA A 90 1.82 12.62 13.62
C ALA A 90 1.18 12.57 12.23
N ILE A 91 2.00 12.30 11.21
CA ILE A 91 1.58 12.28 9.81
C ILE A 91 1.91 10.93 9.17
N ALA A 92 0.94 10.35 8.48
CA ALA A 92 1.12 9.27 7.52
C ALA A 92 0.88 9.77 6.09
N THR A 93 1.59 9.18 5.14
CA THR A 93 1.63 9.61 3.75
C THR A 93 1.53 8.42 2.82
N TRP A 94 0.79 8.62 1.74
CA TRP A 94 0.54 7.64 0.69
C TRP A 94 0.70 8.33 -0.64
N ARG A 95 1.36 7.66 -1.58
CA ARG A 95 1.48 8.15 -2.94
C ARG A 95 1.14 7.05 -3.91
N ILE A 96 0.25 7.37 -4.83
CA ILE A 96 -0.22 6.46 -5.88
C ILE A 96 -0.05 7.12 -7.24
N ARG A 97 0.41 6.33 -8.21
CA ARG A 97 0.67 6.71 -9.58
C ARG A 97 -0.31 6.01 -10.51
N ASP A 98 -0.95 6.79 -11.36
CA ASP A 98 -1.72 6.31 -12.51
C ASP A 98 -0.80 6.04 -13.70
N ILE A 99 -1.17 5.07 -14.54
CA ILE A 99 -0.56 4.89 -15.86
C ILE A 99 -1.01 6.05 -16.76
N ALA A 100 -0.10 6.61 -17.55
CA ALA A 100 -0.44 7.69 -18.48
C ALA A 100 -1.33 7.15 -19.61
N PRO A 101 -2.18 7.98 -20.26
CA PRO A 101 -3.17 7.50 -21.24
C PRO A 101 -2.62 6.68 -22.42
N ASP A 102 -1.36 6.90 -22.80
CA ASP A 102 -0.70 6.22 -23.94
C ASP A 102 0.38 5.21 -23.50
N ASP A 103 0.48 4.96 -22.19
CA ASP A 103 1.43 4.01 -21.60
C ASP A 103 0.71 2.72 -21.15
N ASP A 104 1.48 1.69 -20.83
CA ASP A 104 1.01 0.44 -20.21
C ASP A 104 1.65 0.22 -18.83
N PHE A 105 1.33 -0.91 -18.19
CA PHE A 105 1.92 -1.30 -16.91
C PHE A 105 3.46 -1.37 -16.90
N THR A 106 4.12 -1.47 -18.05
CA THR A 106 5.58 -1.54 -18.13
C THR A 106 6.24 -0.19 -17.85
N SER A 107 5.49 0.91 -17.98
CA SER A 107 5.91 2.28 -17.62
C SER A 107 6.07 2.49 -16.11
N LEU A 108 5.48 1.61 -15.29
CA LEU A 108 5.49 1.74 -13.83
C LEU A 108 6.92 1.57 -13.28
N PRO A 109 7.46 2.56 -12.51
CA PRO A 109 8.79 2.45 -11.90
C PRO A 109 9.05 1.16 -11.12
N GLY A 110 8.04 0.68 -10.38
CA GLY A 110 8.16 -0.55 -9.62
C GLY A 110 8.21 -1.79 -10.49
N TYR A 111 7.51 -1.78 -11.63
CA TYR A 111 7.60 -2.83 -12.64
C TYR A 111 9.01 -2.86 -13.20
N THR A 112 9.53 -1.71 -13.66
CA THR A 112 10.90 -1.61 -14.20
C THR A 112 11.95 -2.13 -13.20
N SER A 113 11.74 -1.88 -11.91
CA SER A 113 12.65 -2.33 -10.83
C SER A 113 12.55 -3.82 -10.52
N THR A 114 11.49 -4.51 -10.97
CA THR A 114 11.19 -5.92 -10.64
C THR A 114 10.89 -6.82 -11.84
N ALA A 115 10.92 -6.30 -13.07
CA ALA A 115 10.47 -6.98 -14.29
C ALA A 115 11.12 -8.36 -14.49
N GLY A 116 12.43 -8.47 -14.25
CA GLY A 116 13.18 -9.73 -14.38
C GLY A 116 12.89 -10.77 -13.29
N ALA A 117 11.99 -10.49 -12.34
CA ALA A 117 11.66 -11.38 -11.23
C ALA A 117 10.16 -11.73 -11.16
N LEU A 118 9.33 -11.20 -12.06
CA LEU A 118 7.92 -11.57 -12.16
C LEU A 118 7.77 -13.03 -12.60
N SER A 119 6.77 -13.73 -12.05
CA SER A 119 6.37 -15.04 -12.57
C SER A 119 5.58 -14.87 -13.86
N SER A 120 5.45 -15.94 -14.65
CA SER A 120 4.58 -15.97 -15.83
C SER A 120 3.14 -15.61 -15.47
N ASP A 121 2.57 -16.24 -14.45
CA ASP A 121 1.22 -15.96 -13.97
C ASP A 121 1.05 -14.52 -13.49
N GLY A 122 2.10 -13.95 -12.88
CA GLY A 122 2.12 -12.56 -12.44
C GLY A 122 2.10 -11.58 -13.61
N LEU A 123 2.87 -11.86 -14.65
CA LEU A 123 2.90 -11.06 -15.87
C LEU A 123 1.57 -11.16 -16.64
N ASP A 124 1.01 -12.36 -16.73
CA ASP A 124 -0.28 -12.57 -17.39
C ASP A 124 -1.42 -11.89 -16.62
N PHE A 125 -1.36 -11.89 -15.28
CA PHE A 125 -2.27 -11.09 -14.46
C PHE A 125 -2.18 -9.60 -14.77
N LEU A 126 -0.97 -9.01 -14.80
CA LEU A 126 -0.81 -7.59 -15.11
C LEU A 126 -1.34 -7.24 -16.52
N ARG A 127 -1.03 -8.07 -17.52
CA ARG A 127 -1.57 -7.92 -18.89
C ARG A 127 -3.09 -7.99 -18.92
N SER A 128 -3.69 -8.88 -18.12
CA SER A 128 -5.14 -9.03 -18.08
C SER A 128 -5.85 -7.81 -17.49
N VAL A 129 -5.26 -7.19 -16.46
CA VAL A 129 -5.78 -5.96 -15.83
C VAL A 129 -5.62 -4.77 -16.76
N ASP A 130 -4.45 -4.64 -17.39
CA ASP A 130 -4.12 -3.54 -18.31
C ASP A 130 -4.97 -3.59 -19.60
N GLY A 131 -5.29 -4.79 -20.08
CA GLY A 131 -6.16 -5.01 -21.24
C GLY A 131 -7.66 -4.94 -20.96
N ASP A 132 -8.10 -4.83 -19.70
CA ASP A 132 -9.52 -4.75 -19.35
C ASP A 132 -9.96 -3.29 -19.17
N PRO A 133 -10.87 -2.76 -20.02
CA PRO A 133 -11.33 -1.38 -19.93
C PRO A 133 -12.17 -1.08 -18.67
N ARG A 134 -12.54 -2.09 -17.89
CA ARG A 134 -13.25 -1.94 -16.61
C ARG A 134 -12.32 -1.95 -15.41
N SER A 135 -11.03 -2.19 -15.65
CA SER A 135 -10.01 -2.27 -14.64
C SER A 135 -9.07 -1.07 -14.72
N ILE A 136 -8.49 -0.69 -13.58
CA ILE A 136 -7.40 0.29 -13.54
C ILE A 136 -6.24 -0.26 -12.73
N LEU A 137 -5.04 -0.24 -13.31
CA LEU A 137 -3.81 -0.55 -12.60
C LEU A 137 -3.14 0.72 -12.12
N ARG A 138 -2.76 0.78 -10.84
CA ARG A 138 -2.06 1.90 -10.24
C ARG A 138 -0.86 1.41 -9.44
N GLU A 139 0.23 2.16 -9.42
CA GLU A 139 1.39 1.85 -8.59
C GLU A 139 1.36 2.63 -7.28
N ILE A 140 1.59 1.93 -6.16
CA ILE A 140 1.82 2.59 -4.88
C ILE A 140 3.29 2.98 -4.81
N GLY A 141 3.56 4.24 -5.12
CA GLY A 141 4.92 4.77 -5.24
C GLY A 141 5.59 5.10 -3.92
N ALA A 142 4.84 5.29 -2.82
CA ALA A 142 5.40 5.43 -1.48
C ALA A 142 4.35 5.26 -0.38
N LEU A 143 4.83 4.75 0.76
CA LEU A 143 4.11 4.64 2.02
C LEU A 143 5.06 5.01 3.15
N ALA A 144 4.72 6.04 3.92
CA ALA A 144 5.59 6.49 5.00
C ALA A 144 4.80 7.14 6.14
N LYS A 145 5.46 7.26 7.28
CA LYS A 145 4.95 7.98 8.44
C LYS A 145 6.08 8.71 9.14
N THR A 146 5.73 9.73 9.90
CA THR A 146 6.66 10.39 10.81
C THR A 146 6.92 9.50 12.04
N PRO A 147 8.02 9.74 12.79
CA PRO A 147 8.31 9.02 14.03
C PRO A 147 7.23 9.19 15.09
N MET A 148 6.63 10.39 15.17
CA MET A 148 5.56 10.73 16.12
C MET A 148 4.23 10.02 15.81
N CYS A 149 4.09 9.48 14.60
CA CYS A 149 2.86 8.82 14.19
C CYS A 149 2.69 7.46 14.89
N PRO A 150 1.50 7.14 15.43
CA PRO A 150 1.20 5.83 15.99
C PRO A 150 1.52 4.70 15.02
N ALA A 151 1.82 3.51 15.55
CA ALA A 151 2.19 2.35 14.74
C ALA A 151 1.12 1.99 13.67
N GLY A 152 -0.16 2.27 13.96
CA GLY A 152 -1.28 2.00 13.04
C GLY A 152 -1.53 3.07 11.97
N ALA A 153 -0.85 4.21 11.97
CA ALA A 153 -1.17 5.31 11.06
C ALA A 153 -0.95 4.98 9.56
N VAL A 154 -0.02 4.07 9.25
CA VAL A 154 0.12 3.55 7.88
C VAL A 154 -1.07 2.66 7.49
N LEU A 155 -1.63 1.90 8.44
CA LEU A 155 -2.84 1.12 8.17
C LEU A 155 -4.04 2.05 7.98
N GLU A 156 -4.09 3.17 8.70
CA GLU A 156 -5.13 4.18 8.54
C GLU A 156 -5.18 4.76 7.13
N ILE A 157 -4.03 5.17 6.59
CA ILE A 157 -4.02 5.73 5.23
C ILE A 157 -4.30 4.66 4.17
N ILE A 158 -3.93 3.39 4.42
CA ILE A 158 -4.35 2.27 3.57
C ILE A 158 -5.87 2.09 3.64
N ARG A 159 -6.48 2.22 4.82
CA ARG A 159 -7.94 2.07 5.01
C ARG A 159 -8.70 3.14 4.26
N ASP A 160 -8.26 4.37 4.39
CA ASP A 160 -8.82 5.51 3.67
C ASP A 160 -8.66 5.35 2.14
N ALA A 161 -7.49 4.91 1.66
CA ALA A 161 -7.30 4.57 0.24
C ALA A 161 -8.22 3.41 -0.23
N LEU A 162 -8.39 2.38 0.61
CA LEU A 162 -9.25 1.23 0.32
C LEU A 162 -10.69 1.68 0.18
N HIS A 163 -11.22 2.47 1.13
CA HIS A 163 -12.60 2.95 1.08
C HIS A 163 -12.85 3.83 -0.14
N ARG A 164 -11.91 4.69 -0.53
CA ARG A 164 -12.01 5.46 -1.78
C ARG A 164 -12.03 4.57 -3.01
N ALA A 165 -11.17 3.54 -3.08
CA ALA A 165 -11.15 2.60 -4.20
C ALA A 165 -12.47 1.81 -4.29
N LEU A 166 -13.02 1.40 -3.16
CA LEU A 166 -14.31 0.70 -3.08
C LEU A 166 -15.51 1.56 -3.47
N ALA A 167 -15.43 2.87 -3.26
CA ALA A 167 -16.48 3.82 -3.67
C ALA A 167 -16.50 4.07 -5.19
N ARG A 168 -15.47 3.66 -5.93
CA ARG A 168 -15.39 3.81 -7.39
C ARG A 168 -16.03 2.63 -8.09
N ASP A 169 -16.75 2.89 -9.17
CA ASP A 169 -17.31 1.83 -10.02
C ASP A 169 -16.31 1.29 -11.06
N VAL A 170 -15.09 0.98 -10.60
CA VAL A 170 -14.00 0.42 -11.41
C VAL A 170 -13.32 -0.70 -10.64
N ASP A 171 -12.73 -1.68 -11.33
CA ASP A 171 -11.89 -2.70 -10.70
C ASP A 171 -10.46 -2.18 -10.55
N GLU A 172 -10.19 -1.50 -9.44
CA GLU A 172 -8.86 -0.96 -9.15
C GLU A 172 -7.93 -2.06 -8.66
N VAL A 173 -6.70 -2.09 -9.17
CA VAL A 173 -5.61 -2.97 -8.75
C VAL A 173 -4.41 -2.12 -8.37
N TRP A 174 -3.85 -2.38 -7.20
CA TRP A 174 -2.66 -1.70 -6.72
C TRP A 174 -1.44 -2.60 -6.88
N PHE A 175 -0.49 -2.15 -7.70
CA PHE A 175 0.82 -2.76 -7.83
C PHE A 175 1.84 -2.08 -6.91
N PHE A 176 2.74 -2.88 -6.35
CA PHE A 176 3.76 -2.48 -5.40
C PHE A 176 5.09 -3.13 -5.75
N SER A 177 6.17 -2.36 -5.66
CA SER A 177 7.53 -2.90 -5.50
C SER A 177 8.02 -2.60 -4.08
N ILE A 178 7.70 -3.48 -3.13
CA ILE A 178 7.90 -3.21 -1.70
C ILE A 178 9.14 -3.90 -1.16
N VAL A 179 9.80 -3.25 -0.20
CA VAL A 179 10.92 -3.85 0.52
C VAL A 179 10.45 -5.12 1.24
N GLN A 180 11.24 -6.19 1.16
CA GLN A 180 10.87 -7.51 1.67
C GLN A 180 10.44 -7.51 3.15
N SER A 181 11.12 -6.76 4.03
CA SER A 181 10.74 -6.66 5.45
C SER A 181 9.38 -5.99 5.65
N THR A 182 9.04 -5.00 4.82
CA THR A 182 7.71 -4.37 4.79
C THR A 182 6.66 -5.36 4.29
N TYR A 183 6.96 -6.12 3.24
CA TYR A 183 6.09 -7.20 2.74
C TYR A 183 5.78 -8.22 3.83
N GLU A 184 6.79 -8.74 4.53
CA GLU A 184 6.64 -9.71 5.61
C GLU A 184 5.77 -9.15 6.75
N THR A 185 5.95 -7.87 7.07
CA THR A 185 5.11 -7.16 8.04
C THR A 185 3.66 -7.08 7.55
N PHE A 186 3.44 -6.71 6.29
CA PHE A 186 2.10 -6.65 5.71
C PHE A 186 1.43 -8.02 5.69
N VAL A 187 2.11 -9.08 5.27
CA VAL A 187 1.55 -10.45 5.30
C VAL A 187 1.16 -10.89 6.71
N LYS A 188 1.97 -10.55 7.72
CA LYS A 188 1.65 -10.83 9.13
C LYS A 188 0.33 -10.19 9.58
N HIS A 189 0.03 -8.99 9.10
CA HIS A 189 -1.16 -8.22 9.49
C HIS A 189 -2.36 -8.42 8.55
N LEU A 190 -2.12 -8.51 7.25
CA LEU A 190 -3.11 -8.44 6.18
C LEU A 190 -3.33 -9.78 5.46
N GLY A 191 -2.45 -10.76 5.68
CA GLY A 191 -2.52 -12.06 5.01
C GLY A 191 -1.88 -12.07 3.62
N CYS A 192 -1.42 -13.26 3.19
CA CYS A 192 -0.71 -13.44 1.93
C CYS A 192 -1.62 -13.43 0.68
N LEU A 193 -2.93 -13.65 0.85
CA LEU A 193 -3.89 -13.52 -0.25
C LEU A 193 -4.20 -12.05 -0.54
N THR A 194 -4.24 -11.21 0.49
CA THR A 194 -4.52 -9.77 0.38
C THR A 194 -3.36 -9.02 -0.26
N VAL A 195 -2.14 -9.28 0.22
CA VAL A 195 -0.89 -8.72 -0.33
C VAL A 195 -0.18 -9.84 -1.08
N ARG A 196 -0.60 -10.04 -2.33
CA ARG A 196 -0.24 -11.22 -3.12
C ARG A 196 1.05 -10.98 -3.90
N PRO A 197 2.12 -11.76 -3.70
CA PRO A 197 3.30 -11.66 -4.56
C PRO A 197 2.97 -12.17 -5.97
N ILE A 198 3.50 -11.48 -6.97
CA ILE A 198 3.38 -11.84 -8.39
C ILE A 198 4.76 -12.13 -9.02
N GLY A 199 5.74 -12.41 -8.17
CA GLY A 199 7.12 -12.68 -8.53
C GLY A 199 7.99 -12.91 -7.31
N ASN A 200 9.29 -13.04 -7.55
CA ASN A 200 10.30 -13.30 -6.54
C ASN A 200 10.94 -12.02 -6.02
N ALA A 201 11.50 -12.10 -4.80
CA ALA A 201 12.28 -11.00 -4.23
C ALA A 201 13.57 -10.76 -5.03
N VAL A 202 13.75 -9.55 -5.54
CA VAL A 202 14.92 -9.15 -6.36
C VAL A 202 15.72 -8.06 -5.68
N ARG A 203 17.04 -8.12 -5.80
CA ARG A 203 17.94 -7.11 -5.23
C ARG A 203 17.90 -5.84 -6.06
N LEU A 204 17.66 -4.70 -5.42
CA LEU A 204 17.73 -3.39 -6.08
C LEU A 204 19.20 -2.96 -6.18
N ARG A 205 19.74 -2.88 -7.40
CA ARG A 205 21.12 -2.46 -7.67
C ARG A 205 21.17 -1.01 -8.15
N LYS A 206 20.97 -0.06 -7.23
CA LYS A 206 21.07 1.39 -7.50
C LYS A 206 22.07 2.05 -6.54
N SER A 207 22.77 3.07 -7.01
CA SER A 207 23.64 3.89 -6.15
C SER A 207 22.82 4.51 -5.01
N GLY A 208 23.39 4.60 -3.81
CA GLY A 208 22.69 5.13 -2.62
C GLY A 208 21.67 4.19 -1.96
N VAL A 209 21.31 3.07 -2.61
CA VAL A 209 20.48 2.01 -2.00
C VAL A 209 21.37 1.01 -1.28
N ARG A 210 20.96 0.62 -0.07
CA ARG A 210 21.74 -0.36 0.71
C ARG A 210 21.75 -1.74 0.05
N SER A 211 22.90 -2.40 0.14
CA SER A 211 23.18 -3.67 -0.55
C SER A 211 22.24 -4.84 -0.20
N HIS A 212 21.64 -4.84 0.99
CA HIS A 212 20.77 -5.92 1.46
C HIS A 212 19.30 -5.75 1.02
N VAL A 213 18.94 -4.61 0.44
CA VAL A 213 17.57 -4.29 0.06
C VAL A 213 17.10 -5.22 -1.07
N ARG A 214 15.96 -5.88 -0.83
CA ARG A 214 15.24 -6.69 -1.81
C ARG A 214 13.83 -6.15 -1.97
N LEU A 215 13.38 -6.05 -3.21
CA LEU A 215 12.02 -5.68 -3.59
C LEU A 215 11.22 -6.93 -3.92
N VAL A 216 9.97 -6.99 -3.45
CA VAL A 216 9.00 -8.03 -3.81
C VAL A 216 7.91 -7.36 -4.63
N PRO A 217 7.65 -7.79 -5.88
CA PRO A 217 6.52 -7.32 -6.65
C PRO A 217 5.24 -7.95 -6.09
N VAL A 218 4.32 -7.11 -5.61
CA VAL A 218 3.04 -7.58 -5.05
C VAL A 218 1.89 -6.78 -5.62
N ILE A 219 0.70 -7.36 -5.53
CA ILE A 219 -0.55 -6.70 -5.84
C ILE A 219 -1.50 -6.71 -4.65
N VAL A 220 -2.41 -5.75 -4.66
CA VAL A 220 -3.58 -5.70 -3.78
C VAL A 220 -4.80 -5.39 -4.66
N GLU A 221 -5.89 -6.12 -4.45
CA GLU A 221 -7.16 -5.93 -5.14
C GLU A 221 -8.19 -5.41 -4.12
N PRO A 222 -8.38 -4.08 -3.99
CA PRO A 222 -9.36 -3.46 -3.09
C PRO A 222 -10.70 -4.18 -2.97
N ARG A 223 -11.32 -4.56 -4.09
CA ARG A 223 -12.65 -5.21 -4.11
C ARG A 223 -12.68 -6.59 -3.45
N ARG A 224 -11.54 -7.28 -3.39
CA ARG A 224 -11.37 -8.60 -2.76
C ARG A 224 -10.57 -8.54 -1.47
N PHE A 225 -10.26 -7.34 -0.98
CA PHE A 225 -9.36 -7.13 0.15
C PHE A 225 -9.88 -7.80 1.43
N LEU A 226 -11.13 -7.49 1.82
CA LEU A 226 -11.73 -8.02 3.04
C LEU A 226 -12.02 -9.52 2.93
N GLU A 227 -12.53 -9.98 1.78
CA GLU A 227 -12.68 -11.42 1.50
C GLU A 227 -11.36 -12.16 1.74
N ARG A 228 -10.28 -11.74 1.09
CA ARG A 228 -8.97 -12.41 1.14
C ARG A 228 -8.34 -12.35 2.52
N LEU A 229 -8.47 -11.22 3.21
CA LEU A 229 -8.00 -11.07 4.59
C LEU A 229 -8.76 -12.02 5.52
N TYR A 230 -10.08 -12.10 5.41
CA TYR A 230 -10.89 -13.02 6.20
C TYR A 230 -10.51 -14.48 5.93
N ARG A 231 -10.31 -14.87 4.66
CA ARG A 231 -9.87 -16.22 4.28
C ARG A 231 -8.51 -16.57 4.89
N CYS A 232 -7.54 -15.64 4.86
CA CYS A 232 -6.27 -15.83 5.54
C CYS A 232 -6.50 -16.05 7.04
N ALA A 233 -7.26 -15.16 7.67
CA ALA A 233 -7.47 -15.16 9.12
C ALA A 233 -8.15 -16.43 9.64
N THR A 234 -9.03 -17.04 8.82
CA THR A 234 -9.81 -18.23 9.15
C THR A 234 -9.20 -19.54 8.61
N THR A 235 -8.04 -19.48 7.96
CA THR A 235 -7.32 -20.68 7.52
C THR A 235 -6.95 -21.55 8.74
N PRO A 236 -7.19 -22.88 8.69
CA PRO A 236 -6.84 -23.77 9.78
C PRO A 236 -5.37 -23.63 10.22
N ALA A 237 -5.14 -23.66 11.54
CA ALA A 237 -3.82 -23.53 12.15
C ALA A 237 -3.05 -22.22 11.83
N ASN A 238 -3.72 -21.15 11.37
CA ASN A 238 -3.06 -19.87 11.14
C ASN A 238 -2.61 -19.22 12.47
N PRO A 239 -1.30 -19.09 12.75
CA PRO A 239 -0.81 -18.51 14.00
C PRO A 239 -1.05 -17.00 14.10
N ARG A 240 -1.49 -16.35 13.02
CA ARG A 240 -1.77 -14.91 12.94
C ARG A 240 -3.26 -14.58 12.91
N ALA A 241 -4.14 -15.57 13.03
CA ALA A 241 -5.59 -15.40 12.94
C ALA A 241 -6.10 -14.20 13.76
N ARG A 242 -5.76 -14.12 15.05
CA ARG A 242 -6.18 -13.00 15.92
C ARG A 242 -5.69 -11.63 15.45
N THR A 243 -4.48 -11.56 14.88
CA THR A 243 -3.95 -10.29 14.35
C THR A 243 -4.68 -9.89 13.08
N GLN A 244 -4.92 -10.85 12.18
CA GLN A 244 -5.58 -10.63 10.90
C GLN A 244 -7.08 -10.33 11.06
N LEU A 245 -7.77 -10.97 12.01
CA LEU A 245 -9.16 -10.64 12.36
C LEU A 245 -9.29 -9.21 12.90
N ALA A 246 -8.37 -8.78 13.78
CA ALA A 246 -8.35 -7.40 14.24
C ALA A 246 -8.08 -6.39 13.11
N SER A 247 -7.23 -6.76 12.13
CA SER A 247 -7.06 -5.96 10.92
C SER A 247 -8.34 -5.96 10.06
N PHE A 248 -9.03 -7.09 9.94
CA PHE A 248 -10.30 -7.17 9.21
C PHE A 248 -11.33 -6.20 9.80
N GLU A 249 -11.54 -6.25 11.12
CA GLU A 249 -12.44 -5.33 11.84
C GLU A 249 -12.06 -3.86 11.59
N PHE A 250 -10.77 -3.55 11.69
CA PHE A 250 -10.25 -2.20 11.44
C PHE A 250 -10.53 -1.69 10.02
N PHE A 251 -10.31 -2.50 8.99
CA PHE A 251 -10.56 -2.11 7.58
C PHE A 251 -12.06 -2.12 7.23
N ALA A 252 -12.86 -2.92 7.91
CA ALA A 252 -14.31 -2.98 7.73
C ALA A 252 -15.04 -1.80 8.41
N GLU A 253 -14.46 -1.19 9.44
CA GLU A 253 -15.02 -0.04 10.15
C GLU A 253 -15.37 1.10 9.18
N GLY A 254 -16.64 1.52 9.16
CA GLY A 254 -17.12 2.59 8.28
C GLY A 254 -17.56 2.15 6.89
N LEU A 255 -17.52 0.85 6.57
CA LEU A 255 -18.18 0.28 5.39
C LEU A 255 -19.61 -0.16 5.73
N PRO A 256 -20.53 -0.20 4.74
CA PRO A 256 -21.89 -0.71 4.94
C PRO A 256 -21.90 -2.18 5.38
N GLU A 257 -22.76 -2.54 6.32
CA GLU A 257 -22.87 -3.91 6.86
C GLU A 257 -23.14 -4.96 5.76
N ASP A 258 -24.00 -4.62 4.78
CA ASP A 258 -24.27 -5.48 3.63
C ASP A 258 -23.01 -5.76 2.80
N TYR A 259 -22.12 -4.78 2.66
CA TYR A 259 -20.86 -4.96 1.94
C TYR A 259 -19.97 -5.95 2.70
N VAL A 260 -19.80 -5.74 4.01
CA VAL A 260 -18.98 -6.61 4.86
C VAL A 260 -19.53 -8.05 4.88
N SER A 261 -20.85 -8.20 5.02
CA SER A 261 -21.51 -9.51 5.01
C SER A 261 -21.30 -10.25 3.69
N LYS A 262 -21.43 -9.57 2.54
CA LYS A 262 -21.13 -10.14 1.21
C LYS A 262 -19.68 -10.61 1.11
N GLN A 263 -18.72 -9.86 1.67
CA GLN A 263 -17.30 -10.25 1.67
C GLN A 263 -17.06 -11.50 2.52
N ILE A 264 -17.72 -11.65 3.68
CA ILE A 264 -17.64 -12.85 4.52
C ILE A 264 -18.26 -14.07 3.82
N VAL A 265 -19.42 -13.90 3.17
CA VAL A 265 -20.08 -14.98 2.40
C VAL A 265 -19.18 -15.42 1.25
N ALA A 266 -18.66 -14.48 0.46
CA ALA A 266 -17.74 -14.78 -0.64
C ALA A 266 -16.49 -15.53 -0.14
N ALA A 267 -15.97 -15.14 1.02
CA ALA A 267 -14.83 -15.81 1.63
C ALA A 267 -15.12 -17.26 2.04
N SER A 268 -16.34 -17.52 2.50
CA SER A 268 -16.79 -18.83 3.00
C SER A 268 -17.07 -19.82 1.87
N VAL A 269 -17.76 -19.38 0.81
CA VAL A 269 -18.04 -20.21 -0.39
C VAL A 269 -16.73 -20.71 -1.02
N ASN A 270 -15.77 -19.82 -1.18
CA ASN A 270 -14.54 -20.16 -1.85
C ASN A 270 -13.62 -21.06 -0.96
N GLN A 271 -13.84 -21.16 0.35
CA GLN A 271 -13.12 -22.15 1.18
C GLN A 271 -13.51 -23.58 0.84
N GLU A 272 -14.79 -23.85 0.54
CA GLU A 272 -15.26 -25.18 0.15
C GLU A 272 -14.65 -25.64 -1.18
N GLU A 273 -14.50 -24.73 -2.15
CA GLU A 273 -13.82 -25.01 -3.42
C GLU A 273 -12.32 -25.30 -3.24
N VAL A 274 -11.62 -24.57 -2.36
CA VAL A 274 -10.18 -24.81 -2.11
C VAL A 274 -9.93 -26.11 -1.33
N VAL A 275 -10.82 -26.48 -0.40
CA VAL A 275 -10.74 -27.78 0.29
C VAL A 275 -10.95 -28.93 -0.70
N SER A 276 -11.88 -28.80 -1.64
CA SER A 276 -12.13 -29.82 -2.67
C SER A 276 -11.04 -29.91 -3.75
N SER A 277 -10.38 -28.80 -4.09
CA SER A 277 -9.28 -28.78 -5.07
C SER A 277 -7.95 -29.32 -4.49
N ASN A 278 -7.63 -28.99 -3.23
CA ASN A 278 -6.44 -29.53 -2.56
C ASN A 278 -6.56 -31.03 -2.26
N ALA A 279 -7.78 -31.55 -2.09
CA ALA A 279 -8.02 -33.00 -1.97
C ALA A 279 -7.75 -33.76 -3.28
N ARG A 280 -7.79 -33.09 -4.44
CA ARG A 280 -7.46 -33.69 -5.76
C ARG A 280 -5.98 -33.56 -6.15
N CYS A 281 -5.21 -32.69 -5.51
CA CYS A 281 -3.76 -32.59 -5.73
C CYS A 281 -2.92 -33.47 -4.79
N LEU A 282 -3.56 -34.15 -3.83
CA LEU A 282 -2.92 -35.08 -2.88
C LEU A 282 -3.40 -36.54 -3.04
N ALA A 283 -4.12 -36.85 -4.12
CA ALA A 283 -4.51 -38.19 -4.55
C ALA A 283 -3.83 -38.51 -5.89
#